data_AF-F0SLN7-F1
#
_entry.id   AF-F0SLN7-F1
#
_cell.length_a   1.000
_cell.length_b   1.000
_cell.length_c   1.000
_cell.angle_alpha   90.00
_cell.angle_beta   90.00
_cell.angle_gamma   90.00
#
_symmetry.space_group_name_H-M   'P 1'
#
loop_
_entity.id
_entity.type
_entity.pdbx_description
1 polymer ?
#
loop_
_entity_poly.entity_id
_entity_poly.type
_entity_poly.pdbx_seq_one_letter_code
_entity_poly.pdbx_strand_id
1 'polypeptide(L)'
;MSDPTESIRRDMVAEINAEPGSREYLEAKHGQVWDTSELQQEFEVLGFMAPLVVARRRSDGTRGSLMFQANPRFYFGWSPE
;
A
#
# COMPACT_ATOMS: atom_id res chain seq x y z
N MET A 1 11.48 24.21 -5.73
CA MET A 1 11.99 23.45 -4.57
C MET A 1 11.88 21.98 -4.94
N SER A 2 12.98 21.22 -4.95
CA SER A 2 12.93 19.78 -5.20
C SER A 2 12.43 19.10 -3.93
N ASP A 3 11.44 18.22 -4.05
CA ASP A 3 10.99 17.39 -2.94
C ASP A 3 12.09 16.36 -2.62
N PRO A 4 12.74 16.42 -1.43
CA PRO A 4 13.83 15.53 -1.08
C PRO A 4 13.41 14.06 -0.93
N THR A 5 12.09 13.79 -0.83
CA THR A 5 11.55 12.43 -0.65
C THR A 5 11.22 11.74 -1.97
N GLU A 6 11.14 12.48 -3.08
CA GLU A 6 10.69 11.95 -4.36
C GLU A 6 11.63 10.86 -4.92
N SER A 7 12.94 11.03 -4.76
CA SER A 7 13.92 10.00 -5.18
C SER A 7 13.72 8.70 -4.39
N ILE A 8 13.59 8.80 -3.06
CA ILE A 8 13.37 7.64 -2.18
C ILE A 8 12.07 6.94 -2.58
N ARG A 9 10.98 7.70 -2.79
CA ARG A 9 9.69 7.15 -3.20
C ARG A 9 9.80 6.41 -4.53
N ARG A 10 10.53 6.92 -5.51
CA ARG A 10 10.74 6.26 -6.81
C ARG A 10 11.50 4.96 -6.66
N ASP A 11 12.55 4.95 -5.83
CA ASP A 11 13.33 3.75 -5.55
C ASP A 11 12.44 2.67 -4.89
N MET A 12 11.57 3.06 -3.95
CA MET A 12 10.59 2.14 -3.35
C MET A 12 9.61 1.57 -4.37
N VAL A 13 9.10 2.40 -5.31
CA VAL A 13 8.23 1.90 -6.40
C VAL A 13 8.98 0.88 -7.25
N ALA A 14 10.22 1.16 -7.61
CA ALA A 14 11.03 0.26 -8.41
C ALA A 14 11.28 -1.06 -7.67
N GLU A 15 11.65 -1.01 -6.39
CA GLU A 15 11.91 -2.19 -5.56
C GLU A 15 10.67 -3.08 -5.41
N ILE A 16 9.52 -2.51 -5.04
CA ILE A 16 8.29 -3.27 -4.84
C ILE A 16 7.79 -3.93 -6.14
N ASN A 17 8.01 -3.30 -7.29
CA ASN A 17 7.52 -3.80 -8.57
C ASN A 17 8.58 -4.56 -9.39
N ALA A 18 9.83 -4.65 -8.94
CA ALA A 18 10.88 -5.41 -9.63
C ALA A 18 10.60 -6.92 -9.62
N GLU A 19 10.13 -7.43 -8.48
CA GLU A 19 9.71 -8.81 -8.29
C GLU A 19 8.34 -8.82 -7.58
N PRO A 20 7.24 -8.55 -8.32
CA PRO A 20 5.92 -8.52 -7.72
C PRO A 20 5.59 -9.90 -7.15
N GLY A 21 5.22 -9.93 -5.87
CA GLY A 21 4.91 -11.16 -5.15
C GLY A 21 3.56 -11.72 -5.53
N SER A 22 3.39 -13.03 -5.35
CA SER A 22 2.06 -13.63 -5.22
C SER A 22 1.41 -13.16 -3.91
N ARG A 23 0.10 -13.35 -3.78
CA ARG A 23 -0.63 -13.05 -2.53
C ARG A 23 0.04 -13.77 -1.36
N GLU A 24 0.34 -15.06 -1.50
CA GLU A 24 0.91 -15.91 -0.45
C GLU A 24 2.29 -15.41 0.00
N TYR A 25 3.12 -14.96 -0.94
CA TYR A 25 4.43 -14.39 -0.61
C TYR A 25 4.29 -13.07 0.17
N LEU A 26 3.39 -12.19 -0.28
CA LEU A 26 3.14 -10.93 0.40
C LEU A 26 2.52 -11.16 1.78
N GLU A 27 1.65 -12.16 1.92
CA GLU A 27 1.02 -12.51 3.19
C GLU A 27 2.04 -13.05 4.18
N ALA A 28 2.97 -13.90 3.72
CA ALA A 28 4.07 -14.39 4.55
C ALA A 28 5.00 -13.26 5.05
N LYS A 29 5.16 -12.19 4.26
CA LYS A 29 6.06 -11.07 4.58
C LYS A 29 5.39 -9.97 5.40
N HIS A 30 4.13 -9.67 5.12
CA HIS A 30 3.43 -8.47 5.61
C HIS A 30 2.17 -8.77 6.44
N GLY A 31 1.77 -10.04 6.56
CA GLY A 31 0.53 -10.43 7.23
C GLY A 31 -0.66 -10.29 6.30
N GLN A 32 -1.63 -9.46 6.65
CA GLN A 32 -2.83 -9.30 5.81
C GLN A 32 -2.49 -8.60 4.49
N VAL A 33 -2.97 -9.18 3.40
CA VAL A 33 -2.91 -8.61 2.05
C VAL A 33 -4.32 -8.42 1.55
N TRP A 34 -4.57 -7.27 0.93
CA TRP A 34 -5.85 -6.94 0.32
C TRP A 34 -5.69 -6.86 -1.19
N ASP A 35 -6.64 -7.41 -1.93
CA ASP A 35 -6.90 -6.96 -3.29
C ASP A 35 -7.70 -5.65 -3.29
N THR A 36 -8.01 -5.12 -4.47
CA THR A 36 -8.77 -3.86 -4.60
C THR A 36 -10.17 -3.94 -3.96
N SER A 37 -10.86 -5.07 -4.09
CA SER A 37 -12.22 -5.24 -3.57
C SER A 37 -12.21 -5.36 -2.05
N GLU A 38 -11.29 -6.15 -1.49
CA GLU A 38 -11.11 -6.29 -0.04
C GLU A 38 -10.67 -4.96 0.59
N LEU A 39 -9.76 -4.21 -0.06
CA LEU A 39 -9.34 -2.90 0.41
C LEU A 39 -10.54 -1.94 0.53
N GLN A 40 -11.43 -1.91 -0.47
CA GLN A 40 -12.59 -1.01 -0.46
C GLN A 40 -13.63 -1.37 0.62
N GLN A 41 -13.71 -2.65 1.00
CA GLN A 41 -14.58 -3.12 2.07
C GLN A 41 -14.08 -2.70 3.45
N GLU A 42 -12.76 -2.71 3.67
CA GLU A 42 -12.18 -2.37 4.99
C GLU A 42 -11.79 -0.89 5.11
N PHE A 43 -11.48 -0.23 4.00
CA PHE A 43 -10.92 1.11 3.99
C PHE A 43 -11.67 2.04 3.02
N GLU A 44 -11.67 3.32 3.39
CA GLU A 44 -11.97 4.43 2.51
C GLU A 44 -10.64 5.05 2.05
N VAL A 45 -10.36 5.00 0.75
CA VAL A 45 -9.12 5.56 0.21
C VAL A 45 -9.22 7.08 0.08
N LEU A 46 -8.24 7.79 0.64
CA LEU A 46 -8.17 9.25 0.70
C LEU A 46 -7.20 9.84 -0.33
N GLY A 47 -6.15 9.11 -0.70
CA GLY A 47 -5.17 9.59 -1.67
C GLY A 47 -4.17 8.51 -2.08
N PHE A 48 -3.56 8.70 -3.26
CA PHE A 48 -2.58 7.78 -3.81
C PHE A 48 -1.29 8.51 -4.19
N MET A 49 -0.16 7.92 -3.85
CA MET A 49 1.14 8.27 -4.40
C MET A 49 2.03 7.04 -4.33
N ALA A 50 2.18 6.32 -5.46
CA ALA A 50 2.87 5.03 -5.49
C ALA A 50 4.22 5.07 -4.74
N PRO A 51 4.57 4.07 -3.92
CA PRO A 51 3.81 2.84 -3.67
C PRO A 51 2.80 2.99 -2.52
N LEU A 52 2.51 4.20 -2.06
CA LEU A 52 1.69 4.46 -0.88
C LEU A 52 0.24 4.81 -1.25
N VAL A 53 -0.67 4.41 -0.37
CA VAL A 53 -2.06 4.85 -0.35
C VAL A 53 -2.40 5.34 1.05
N VAL A 54 -2.99 6.53 1.15
CA VAL A 54 -3.55 7.04 2.41
C VAL A 54 -5.00 6.60 2.47
N ALA A 55 -5.39 6.01 3.60
CA ALA A 55 -6.72 5.46 3.78
C ALA A 55 -7.24 5.65 5.20
N ARG A 56 -8.56 5.57 5.35
CA ARG A 56 -9.26 5.55 6.64
C ARG A 56 -9.91 4.17 6.82
N ARG A 57 -9.57 3.46 7.89
CA ARG A 57 -10.21 2.19 8.24
C ARG A 57 -11.67 2.44 8.63
N ARG A 58 -12.59 1.68 8.04
CA ARG A 58 -14.03 1.91 8.21
C ARG A 58 -14.56 1.50 9.57
N SER A 59 -13.98 0.48 10.21
CA SER A 59 -14.47 -0.04 11.49
C SER A 59 -14.29 0.92 12.67
N ASP A 60 -13.22 1.72 12.66
CA ASP A 60 -12.83 2.59 13.77
C ASP A 60 -12.55 4.04 13.35
N GLY A 61 -12.54 4.34 12.05
CA GLY A 61 -12.27 5.67 11.52
C GLY A 61 -10.79 6.08 11.54
N THR A 62 -9.88 5.18 11.92
CA THR A 62 -8.44 5.46 12.03
C THR A 62 -7.84 5.75 10.65
N ARG A 63 -7.11 6.87 10.54
CA ARG A 63 -6.32 7.20 9.35
C ARG A 63 -4.96 6.52 9.39
N GLY A 64 -4.42 6.25 8.23
CA GLY A 64 -3.14 5.59 8.07
C GLY A 64 -2.78 5.41 6.62
N SER A 65 -1.78 4.58 6.37
CA SER A 65 -1.32 4.25 5.03
C SER A 65 -1.10 2.76 4.82
N LEU A 66 -1.17 2.34 3.56
CA LEU A 66 -0.70 1.03 3.10
C LEU A 66 0.31 1.23 1.98
N MET A 67 1.14 0.21 1.76
CA MET A 67 1.89 0.07 0.52
C MET A 67 1.08 -0.73 -0.51
N PHE A 68 1.43 -0.62 -1.79
CA PHE A 68 0.89 -1.46 -2.85
C PHE A 68 1.92 -1.79 -3.93
N GLN A 69 1.80 -3.01 -4.47
CA GLN A 69 2.41 -3.38 -5.76
C GLN A 69 1.38 -3.23 -6.88
N ALA A 70 1.82 -2.92 -8.10
CA ALA A 70 0.92 -2.53 -9.18
C ALA A 70 0.34 -3.70 -9.99
N ASN A 71 1.09 -4.81 -10.14
CA ASN A 71 0.69 -5.96 -10.96
C ASN A 71 1.32 -7.29 -10.47
N PRO A 72 0.54 -8.26 -9.96
CA PRO A 72 -0.88 -8.15 -9.62
C PRO A 72 -1.11 -7.10 -8.52
N ARG A 73 -2.25 -6.39 -8.56
CA ARG A 73 -2.54 -5.29 -7.62
C ARG A 73 -2.86 -5.85 -6.22
N PHE A 74 -1.96 -5.59 -5.28
CA PHE A 74 -2.14 -5.95 -3.87
C PHE A 74 -1.71 -4.82 -2.96
N TYR A 75 -2.40 -4.69 -1.83
CA TYR A 75 -2.17 -3.71 -0.77
C TYR A 75 -1.77 -4.43 0.50
N PHE A 76 -0.86 -3.87 1.29
CA PHE A 76 -0.32 -4.53 2.48
C PHE A 76 0.36 -3.54 3.42
N GLY A 77 0.70 -3.99 4.63
CA GLY A 77 1.50 -3.21 5.59
C GLY A 77 0.77 -1.98 6.14
N TRP A 78 -0.45 -2.17 6.64
CA TRP A 78 -1.22 -1.10 7.29
C TRP A 78 -0.42 -0.45 8.44
N SER A 79 -0.25 0.87 8.36
CA SER A 79 0.36 1.71 9.39
C SER A 79 -0.61 2.80 9.81
N PRO A 80 -1.23 2.72 11.00
CA PRO A 80 -2.08 3.80 11.52
C PRO A 80 -1.25 5.06 11.87
N GLU A 81 -1.88 6.23 11.82
CA GLU A 81 -1.34 7.52 12.30
C GLU A 81 -1.25 7.60 13.84
#